data_AF-A0A7C1NZJ7-F1
#
_entry.id   AF-A0A7C1NZJ7-F1
#
_cell.length_a   1.000
_cell.length_b   1.000
_cell.length_c   1.000
_cell.angle_alpha   90.00
_cell.angle_beta   90.00
_cell.angle_gamma   90.00
#
_symmetry.space_group_name_H-M   'P 1'
#
loop_
_entity.id
_entity.type
_entity.pdbx_description
1 polymer ?
#
loop_
_entity_poly.entity_id
_entity_poly.type
_entity_poly.pdbx_seq_one_letter_code
_entity_poly.pdbx_strand_id
1 'polypeptide(L)'
;MTELSLVSQAAFQPGNTADIADALMNASGMRIEIDRRRGRAAGINPAGRFESQERVAFDDGWHTLEDMPPFRTEVQVEKPRTVITRNDSPDIPFDRSINPYRGCEHGCIYCFARPTHSYMGLSAGLDFEAKLFAKPDAPRLLERELSKPGYKVKPIAIGTNTDPYQPIEREWRIMRQHPVYAYELLAPIAYLRPALDIPYCHHERWDGSGYPRGLKGEEIPLAARIFAVVD
;
A
#
# COMPACT_ATOMS: atom_id res chain seq x y z
N MET A 1 24.41 -9.37 -17.10
CA MET A 1 23.03 -9.30 -17.63
C MET A 1 22.26 -10.39 -16.92
N THR A 2 21.17 -10.07 -16.21
CA THR A 2 20.42 -11.07 -15.40
C THR A 2 19.63 -12.02 -16.30
N GLU A 3 19.25 -13.21 -15.82
CA GLU A 3 18.38 -14.13 -16.57
C GLU A 3 17.06 -13.45 -16.97
N LEU A 4 16.48 -12.64 -16.08
CA LEU A 4 15.30 -11.83 -16.38
C LEU A 4 15.53 -10.86 -17.55
N SER A 5 16.71 -10.25 -17.64
CA SER A 5 17.07 -9.35 -18.75
C SER A 5 17.18 -10.11 -20.07
N LEU A 6 17.71 -11.33 -20.05
CA LEU A 6 17.85 -12.16 -21.24
C LEU A 6 16.48 -12.68 -21.72
N VAL A 7 15.64 -13.17 -20.80
CA VAL A 7 14.29 -13.62 -21.12
C VAL A 7 13.42 -12.46 -21.59
N SER A 8 13.53 -11.27 -21.00
CA SER A 8 12.83 -10.07 -21.48
C SER A 8 13.25 -9.69 -22.89
N GLN A 9 14.56 -9.62 -23.17
CA GLN A 9 15.07 -9.34 -24.51
C GLN A 9 14.62 -10.38 -25.54
N ALA A 10 14.58 -11.66 -25.16
CA ALA A 10 14.08 -12.74 -25.99
C ALA A 10 12.57 -12.61 -26.22
N ALA A 11 11.78 -12.39 -25.17
CA ALA A 11 10.33 -12.27 -25.23
C ALA A 11 9.85 -11.13 -26.15
N PHE A 12 10.60 -10.02 -26.22
CA PHE A 12 10.28 -8.87 -27.06
C PHE A 12 10.99 -8.85 -28.43
N GLN A 13 11.61 -9.96 -28.86
CA GLN A 13 12.16 -10.04 -30.23
C GLN A 13 11.06 -9.89 -31.30
N PRO A 14 11.37 -9.29 -32.46
CA PRO A 14 10.41 -9.18 -33.56
C PRO A 14 9.87 -10.56 -33.98
N GLY A 15 8.54 -10.70 -34.02
CA GLY A 15 7.88 -11.95 -34.40
C GLY A 15 7.51 -12.86 -33.22
N ASN A 16 7.97 -12.56 -32.00
CA ASN A 16 7.52 -13.28 -30.82
C ASN A 16 6.13 -12.80 -30.38
N THR A 17 5.27 -13.77 -30.11
CA THR A 17 3.91 -13.58 -29.60
C THR A 17 3.87 -13.74 -28.08
N ALA A 18 2.75 -13.37 -27.46
CA ALA A 18 2.60 -13.45 -26.00
C ALA A 18 2.76 -14.88 -25.46
N ASP A 19 2.35 -15.90 -26.21
CA ASP A 19 2.53 -17.32 -25.88
C ASP A 19 4.01 -17.74 -25.90
N ILE A 20 4.81 -17.23 -26.84
CA ILE A 20 6.26 -17.48 -26.86
C ILE A 20 6.92 -16.83 -25.62
N ALA A 21 6.53 -15.60 -25.28
CA ALA A 21 7.00 -14.95 -24.07
C ALA A 21 6.61 -15.73 -22.79
N ASP A 22 5.38 -16.25 -22.72
CA ASP A 22 4.91 -17.07 -21.60
C ASP A 22 5.72 -18.37 -21.48
N ALA A 23 5.95 -19.07 -22.60
CA ALA A 23 6.74 -20.30 -22.64
C ALA A 23 8.20 -20.06 -22.21
N LEU A 24 8.82 -18.96 -22.67
CA LEU A 24 10.18 -18.58 -22.26
C LEU A 24 10.25 -18.27 -20.75
N MET A 25 9.25 -17.56 -20.21
CA MET A 25 9.17 -17.29 -18.78
C MET A 25 8.98 -18.57 -17.96
N ASN A 26 8.17 -19.52 -18.41
CA ASN A 26 7.97 -20.79 -17.72
C ASN A 26 9.23 -21.66 -17.77
N ALA A 27 9.90 -21.74 -18.92
CA ALA A 27 11.15 -22.48 -19.09
C ALA A 27 12.30 -21.92 -18.24
N SER A 28 12.27 -20.62 -17.90
CA SER A 28 13.30 -19.98 -17.08
C SER A 28 13.25 -20.33 -15.59
N GLY A 29 12.18 -20.98 -15.10
CA GLY A 29 12.00 -21.24 -13.67
C GLY A 29 11.74 -20.00 -12.81
N MET A 30 11.68 -18.80 -13.40
CA MET A 30 11.39 -17.56 -12.67
C MET A 30 9.92 -17.41 -12.26
N ARG A 31 9.02 -18.13 -12.94
CA ARG A 31 7.57 -18.11 -12.68
C ARG A 31 7.30 -18.73 -11.31
N ILE A 32 6.55 -18.02 -10.47
CA ILE A 32 6.06 -18.54 -9.20
C ILE A 32 4.75 -19.27 -9.46
N GLU A 33 4.71 -20.54 -9.06
CA GLU A 33 3.56 -21.42 -9.17
C GLU A 33 2.29 -20.81 -8.57
N ILE A 34 1.16 -20.99 -9.27
CA ILE A 34 -0.10 -20.31 -8.96
C ILE A 34 -0.59 -20.60 -7.54
N ASP A 35 -0.42 -21.84 -7.08
CA ASP A 35 -0.83 -22.27 -5.74
C ASP A 35 -0.01 -21.60 -4.63
N ARG A 36 1.26 -21.29 -4.91
CA ARG A 36 2.13 -20.59 -3.96
C ARG A 36 1.81 -19.11 -3.84
N ARG A 37 1.26 -18.49 -4.90
CA ARG A 37 0.95 -17.06 -4.98
C ARG A 37 -0.55 -16.76 -5.08
N ARG A 38 -1.40 -17.67 -4.64
CA ARG A 38 -2.86 -17.50 -4.72
C ARG A 38 -3.29 -16.16 -4.10
N GLY A 39 -4.05 -15.38 -4.87
CA GLY A 39 -4.49 -14.04 -4.46
C GLY A 39 -3.45 -12.93 -4.63
N ARG A 40 -2.31 -13.20 -5.29
CA ARG A 40 -1.25 -12.23 -5.60
C ARG A 40 -1.13 -12.01 -7.11
N ALA A 41 -0.84 -10.79 -7.52
CA ALA A 41 -0.74 -10.49 -8.95
C ALA A 41 0.65 -10.79 -9.52
N ALA A 42 1.73 -10.52 -8.79
CA ALA A 42 3.09 -10.74 -9.28
C ALA A 42 3.37 -12.23 -9.51
N GLY A 43 3.71 -12.57 -10.74
CA GLY A 43 4.12 -13.93 -11.13
C GLY A 43 5.61 -14.23 -10.92
N ILE A 44 6.40 -13.24 -10.52
CA ILE A 44 7.86 -13.34 -10.34
C ILE A 44 8.30 -12.57 -9.10
N ASN A 45 9.48 -12.89 -8.56
CA ASN A 45 10.06 -12.18 -7.41
C ASN A 45 11.56 -11.88 -7.61
N PRO A 46 11.93 -11.02 -8.57
CA PRO A 46 13.32 -10.74 -8.90
C PRO A 46 14.04 -10.01 -7.76
N ALA A 47 15.38 -10.07 -7.74
CA ALA A 47 16.16 -9.29 -6.78
C ALA A 47 15.85 -7.77 -6.88
N GLY A 48 15.95 -7.07 -5.75
CA GLY A 48 15.73 -5.63 -5.69
C GLY A 48 16.71 -4.89 -6.61
N ARG A 49 16.26 -3.79 -7.22
CA ARG A 49 17.05 -3.01 -8.19
C ARG A 49 18.45 -2.59 -7.70
N PHE A 50 18.58 -2.38 -6.38
CA PHE A 50 19.80 -1.88 -5.75
C PHE A 50 20.64 -2.99 -5.09
N GLU A 51 20.21 -4.24 -5.21
CA GLU A 51 20.92 -5.38 -4.63
C GLU A 51 22.17 -5.72 -5.45
N SER A 52 23.28 -5.99 -4.77
CA SER A 52 24.53 -6.41 -5.39
C SER A 52 24.57 -7.90 -5.71
N GLN A 53 23.68 -8.68 -5.10
CA GLN A 53 23.60 -10.13 -5.23
C GLN A 53 22.16 -10.54 -5.54
N GLU A 54 22.02 -11.52 -6.42
CA GLU A 54 20.75 -12.16 -6.73
C GLU A 54 20.74 -13.58 -6.16
N ARG A 55 19.59 -14.03 -5.66
CA ARG A 55 19.37 -15.41 -5.19
C ARG A 55 18.36 -16.07 -6.11
N VAL A 56 18.77 -17.18 -6.71
CA VAL A 56 17.92 -17.97 -7.61
C VAL A 56 17.69 -19.32 -6.94
N ALA A 57 16.43 -19.73 -6.84
CA ALA A 57 16.09 -21.09 -6.44
C ALA A 57 16.32 -22.00 -7.64
N PHE A 58 17.07 -23.08 -7.43
CA PHE A 58 17.28 -24.13 -8.43
C PHE A 58 17.06 -25.49 -7.77
N ASP A 59 16.62 -26.47 -8.55
CA ASP A 59 16.48 -27.84 -8.08
C ASP A 59 17.87 -28.50 -8.02
N ASP A 60 18.28 -28.89 -6.80
CA ASP A 60 19.56 -29.55 -6.54
C ASP A 60 19.43 -31.09 -6.48
N GLY A 61 18.23 -31.63 -6.73
CA GLY A 61 17.91 -33.06 -6.72
C GLY A 61 17.57 -33.64 -5.35
N TRP A 62 17.59 -32.84 -4.27
CA TRP A 62 17.30 -33.30 -2.91
C TRP A 62 15.88 -32.96 -2.44
N HIS A 63 15.29 -31.90 -2.99
CA HIS A 63 13.90 -31.48 -2.74
C HIS A 63 13.31 -30.88 -4.02
N THR A 64 12.09 -31.26 -4.39
CA THR A 64 11.41 -30.62 -5.51
C THR A 64 10.99 -29.20 -5.11
N LEU A 65 11.20 -28.23 -5.99
CA LEU A 65 10.69 -26.86 -5.85
C LEU A 65 9.16 -26.80 -5.70
N GLU A 66 8.47 -27.92 -5.97
CA GLU A 66 7.04 -28.15 -5.85
C GLU A 66 6.54 -28.12 -4.39
N ASP A 67 7.36 -28.52 -3.42
CA ASP A 67 6.94 -28.62 -2.00
C ASP A 67 7.11 -27.31 -1.21
N MET A 68 7.40 -26.19 -1.88
CA MET A 68 7.59 -24.91 -1.20
C MET A 68 6.26 -24.33 -0.67
N PRO A 69 6.23 -23.79 0.56
CA PRO A 69 5.00 -23.26 1.12
C PRO A 69 4.47 -22.05 0.34
N PRO A 70 3.15 -21.80 0.40
CA PRO A 70 2.56 -20.57 -0.13
C PRO A 70 3.09 -19.33 0.59
N PHE A 71 3.21 -18.23 -0.15
CA PHE A 71 3.63 -16.95 0.40
C PHE A 71 2.55 -16.38 1.34
N ARG A 72 2.96 -16.05 2.57
CA ARG A 72 2.10 -15.41 3.57
C ARG A 72 2.34 -13.91 3.60
N THR A 73 1.31 -13.14 3.98
CA THR A 73 1.52 -11.73 4.31
C THR A 73 2.28 -11.66 5.63
N GLU A 74 3.46 -11.04 5.60
CA GLU A 74 4.25 -10.67 6.76
C GLU A 74 4.20 -9.16 6.92
N VAL A 75 3.86 -8.68 8.11
CA VAL A 75 3.78 -7.25 8.41
C VAL A 75 4.80 -6.87 9.47
N GLN A 76 5.68 -5.94 9.14
CA GLN A 76 6.67 -5.39 10.06
C GLN A 76 6.23 -4.02 10.56
N VAL A 77 6.49 -3.71 11.83
CA VAL A 77 6.24 -2.38 12.38
C VAL A 77 7.38 -1.44 11.98
N GLU A 78 7.06 -0.43 11.19
CA GLU A 78 7.95 0.69 10.89
C GLU A 78 7.71 1.81 11.91
N LYS A 79 8.80 2.35 12.48
CA LYS A 79 8.77 3.50 13.40
C LYS A 79 9.37 4.73 12.72
N PRO A 80 8.61 5.42 11.85
CA PRO A 80 9.15 6.54 11.10
C PRO A 80 9.36 7.76 12.02
N ARG A 81 10.32 8.62 11.66
CA ARG A 81 10.56 9.89 12.37
C ARG A 81 9.56 10.97 11.96
N THR A 82 9.02 10.89 10.75
CA THR A 82 8.05 11.81 10.14
C THR A 82 7.02 11.01 9.35
N VAL A 83 5.79 11.50 9.23
CA VAL A 83 4.70 10.85 8.51
C VAL A 83 4.39 11.53 7.17
N ILE A 84 4.63 12.84 7.06
CA ILE A 84 4.39 13.58 5.82
C ILE A 84 5.59 13.39 4.88
N THR A 85 5.35 12.73 3.76
CA THR A 85 6.31 12.65 2.65
C THR A 85 6.07 13.81 1.70
N ARG A 86 7.13 14.39 1.13
CA ARG A 86 7.06 15.54 0.23
C ARG A 86 7.63 15.19 -1.14
N ASN A 87 7.11 15.87 -2.16
CA ASN A 87 7.61 15.80 -3.52
C ASN A 87 7.52 17.20 -4.18
N ASP A 88 8.28 17.40 -5.24
CA ASP A 88 8.37 18.60 -6.06
C ASP A 88 8.08 18.31 -7.55
N SER A 89 7.41 17.18 -7.84
CA SER A 89 7.10 16.78 -9.20
C SER A 89 6.11 17.76 -9.84
N PRO A 90 6.37 18.24 -11.07
CA PRO A 90 5.44 19.10 -11.79
C PRO A 90 4.21 18.34 -12.31
N ASP A 91 4.21 17.01 -12.26
CA ASP A 91 3.21 16.14 -12.90
C ASP A 91 2.05 15.78 -11.96
N ILE A 92 2.16 16.07 -10.66
CA ILE A 92 1.13 15.76 -9.67
C ILE A 92 0.65 17.01 -8.92
N PRO A 93 -0.66 17.13 -8.63
CA PRO A 93 -1.26 18.35 -8.09
C PRO A 93 -1.00 18.56 -6.59
N PHE A 94 -0.23 17.68 -5.93
CA PHE A 94 0.02 17.73 -4.49
C PHE A 94 1.52 17.60 -4.17
N ASP A 95 1.98 18.38 -3.19
CA ASP A 95 3.37 18.40 -2.73
C ASP A 95 3.62 17.50 -1.52
N ARG A 96 2.58 16.88 -0.97
CA ARG A 96 2.64 16.11 0.28
C ARG A 96 1.66 14.96 0.32
N SER A 97 2.12 13.86 0.89
CA SER A 97 1.31 12.66 1.06
C SER A 97 1.59 11.92 2.37
N ILE A 98 0.63 11.08 2.76
CA ILE A 98 0.71 10.20 3.92
C ILE A 98 0.33 8.80 3.49
N ASN A 99 1.08 7.82 3.99
CA ASN A 99 0.83 6.40 3.74
C ASN A 99 0.96 5.65 5.08
N PRO A 100 -0.14 5.12 5.65
CA PRO A 100 -0.11 4.37 6.91
C PRO A 100 0.60 3.03 6.77
N TYR A 101 0.70 2.52 5.55
CA TYR A 101 1.39 1.28 5.20
C TYR A 101 2.50 1.52 4.16
N ARG A 102 3.35 0.51 3.95
CA ARG A 102 4.15 0.33 2.73
C ARG A 102 3.95 -1.09 2.21
N GLY A 103 3.84 -1.22 0.89
CA GLY A 103 3.39 -2.46 0.26
C GLY A 103 1.88 -2.56 0.31
N CYS A 104 1.30 -3.34 -0.61
CA CYS A 104 -0.15 -3.41 -0.75
C CYS A 104 -0.62 -4.83 -1.08
N GLU A 105 -1.49 -5.40 -0.25
CA GLU A 105 -2.06 -6.74 -0.48
C GLU A 105 -2.95 -6.82 -1.72
N HIS A 106 -3.54 -5.70 -2.17
CA HIS A 106 -4.25 -5.66 -3.45
C HIS A 106 -3.34 -6.01 -4.62
N GLY A 107 -2.05 -5.67 -4.49
CA GLY A 107 -1.02 -6.15 -5.37
C GLY A 107 -1.19 -5.82 -6.84
N CYS A 108 -1.82 -4.71 -7.23
CA CYS A 108 -1.98 -4.36 -8.64
C CYS A 108 -0.65 -4.47 -9.41
N ILE A 109 -0.59 -5.31 -10.44
CA ILE A 109 0.67 -5.62 -11.16
C ILE A 109 1.32 -4.37 -11.79
N TYR A 110 0.48 -3.41 -12.17
CA TYR A 110 0.87 -2.12 -12.75
C TYR A 110 1.05 -0.99 -11.70
N CYS A 111 1.07 -1.32 -10.41
CA CYS A 111 1.19 -0.30 -9.36
C CYS A 111 2.55 0.40 -9.42
N PHE A 112 2.53 1.72 -9.62
CA PHE A 112 3.74 2.54 -9.70
C PHE A 112 4.57 2.53 -8.39
N ALA A 113 3.97 2.15 -7.26
CA ALA A 113 4.62 2.08 -5.96
C ALA A 113 5.52 0.86 -5.78
N ARG A 114 5.40 -0.17 -6.63
CA ARG A 114 6.19 -1.40 -6.53
C ARG A 114 7.70 -1.18 -6.41
N PRO A 115 8.34 -0.30 -7.20
CA PRO A 115 9.78 -0.02 -7.08
C PRO A 115 10.20 0.53 -5.71
N THR A 116 9.28 1.05 -4.89
CA THR A 116 9.63 1.57 -3.56
C THR A 116 10.13 0.47 -2.62
N HIS A 117 9.77 -0.79 -2.85
CA HIS A 117 10.27 -1.94 -2.09
C HIS A 117 11.77 -2.20 -2.29
N SER A 118 12.32 -1.84 -3.44
CA SER A 118 13.76 -2.00 -3.67
C SER A 118 14.62 -1.12 -2.77
N TYR A 119 14.11 0.01 -2.27
CA TYR A 119 14.83 0.81 -1.26
C TYR A 119 14.92 0.13 0.11
N MET A 120 14.14 -0.94 0.33
CA MET A 120 14.13 -1.73 1.55
C MET A 120 14.89 -3.07 1.36
N GLY A 121 15.61 -3.20 0.24
CA GLY A 121 16.27 -4.44 -0.16
C GLY A 121 15.30 -5.57 -0.51
N LEU A 122 14.06 -5.22 -0.88
CA LEU A 122 13.01 -6.16 -1.23
C LEU A 122 12.70 -6.12 -2.73
N SER A 123 12.18 -7.24 -3.23
CA SER A 123 11.69 -7.33 -4.60
C SER A 123 10.48 -6.41 -4.85
N ALA A 124 10.43 -5.81 -6.05
CA ALA A 124 9.25 -5.08 -6.52
C ALA A 124 8.13 -6.02 -7.04
N GLY A 125 8.43 -7.32 -7.15
CA GLY A 125 7.49 -8.38 -7.50
C GLY A 125 6.64 -8.80 -6.31
N LEU A 126 6.72 -10.08 -5.94
CA LEU A 126 5.86 -10.66 -4.92
C LEU A 126 6.07 -10.08 -3.51
N ASP A 127 7.30 -9.69 -3.16
CA ASP A 127 7.59 -9.08 -1.86
C ASP A 127 6.79 -7.78 -1.63
N PHE A 128 6.42 -7.03 -2.67
CA PHE A 128 5.56 -5.83 -2.53
C PHE A 128 4.19 -6.14 -1.93
N GLU A 129 3.67 -7.34 -2.19
CA GLU A 129 2.34 -7.79 -1.79
C GLU A 129 2.38 -8.64 -0.52
N ALA A 130 3.51 -9.34 -0.31
CA ALA A 130 3.69 -10.29 0.78
C ALA A 130 4.44 -9.70 1.99
N LYS A 131 5.33 -8.72 1.80
CA LYS A 131 6.12 -8.11 2.88
C LYS A 131 5.73 -6.66 3.06
N LEU A 132 4.91 -6.40 4.06
CA LEU A 132 4.30 -5.10 4.30
C LEU A 132 4.90 -4.42 5.53
N PHE A 133 4.76 -3.12 5.57
CA PHE A 133 5.16 -2.32 6.72
C PHE A 133 3.95 -1.55 7.23
N ALA A 134 3.66 -1.64 8.53
CA ALA A 134 2.64 -0.85 9.20
C ALA A 134 3.30 0.29 9.99
N LYS A 135 2.67 1.46 10.01
CA LYS A 135 3.13 2.63 10.79
C LYS A 135 2.10 3.02 11.85
N PRO A 136 1.99 2.29 12.97
CA PRO A 136 0.97 2.55 13.99
C PRO A 136 1.03 3.96 14.57
N ASP A 137 2.23 4.55 14.64
CA ASP A 137 2.46 5.91 15.11
C ASP A 137 2.03 7.01 14.13
N ALA A 138 1.58 6.67 12.91
CA ALA A 138 1.28 7.66 11.86
C ALA A 138 0.30 8.76 12.31
N PRO A 139 -0.83 8.48 13.00
CA PRO A 139 -1.75 9.52 13.45
C PRO A 139 -1.13 10.51 14.44
N ARG A 140 -0.42 10.00 15.45
CA ARG A 140 0.30 10.81 16.46
C ARG A 140 1.42 11.64 15.82
N LEU A 141 2.14 11.07 14.85
CA LEU A 141 3.17 11.81 14.11
C LEU A 141 2.56 12.92 13.26
N LEU A 142 1.36 12.70 12.70
CA LEU A 142 0.65 13.69 11.91
C LEU A 142 0.27 14.89 12.77
N GLU A 143 -0.37 14.66 13.91
CA GLU A 143 -0.67 15.70 14.90
C GLU A 143 0.59 16.52 15.21
N ARG A 144 1.67 15.85 15.64
CA ARG A 144 2.93 16.52 15.98
C ARG A 144 3.50 17.36 14.83
N GLU A 145 3.35 16.91 13.58
CA GLU A 145 3.83 17.67 12.42
C GLU A 145 2.95 18.86 12.07
N LEU A 146 1.63 18.70 12.15
CA LEU A 146 0.67 19.79 11.91
C LEU A 146 0.78 20.88 12.98
N SER A 147 1.11 20.52 14.22
CA SER A 147 1.29 21.46 15.35
C SER A 147 2.60 22.24 15.32
N LYS A 148 3.52 22.00 14.37
CA LYS A 148 4.81 22.72 14.30
C LYS A 148 4.57 24.21 14.02
N PRO A 149 5.21 25.14 14.77
CA PRO A 149 5.18 26.56 14.44
C PRO A 149 5.62 26.79 12.99
N GLY A 150 4.81 27.52 12.22
CA GLY A 150 5.09 27.83 10.82
C GLY A 150 4.70 26.76 9.80
N TYR A 151 4.06 25.65 10.20
CA TYR A 151 3.48 24.70 9.24
C TYR A 151 2.54 25.41 8.26
N LYS A 152 2.74 25.21 6.96
CA LYS A 152 1.90 25.77 5.91
C LYS A 152 0.84 24.75 5.52
N VAL A 153 -0.41 25.03 5.86
CA VAL A 153 -1.58 24.21 5.52
C VAL A 153 -1.70 24.12 4.00
N LYS A 154 -1.79 22.89 3.49
CA LYS A 154 -2.12 22.53 2.11
C LYS A 154 -2.79 21.15 2.12
N PRO A 155 -3.54 20.80 1.06
CA PRO A 155 -4.08 19.45 0.90
C PRO A 155 -3.01 18.36 1.06
N ILE A 156 -3.36 17.24 1.68
CA ILE A 156 -2.49 16.08 1.86
C ILE A 156 -3.14 14.89 1.15
N ALA A 157 -2.43 14.30 0.19
CA ALA A 157 -2.91 13.08 -0.45
C ALA A 157 -2.67 11.87 0.46
N ILE A 158 -3.70 11.09 0.75
CA ILE A 158 -3.60 9.87 1.57
C ILE A 158 -3.65 8.67 0.65
N GLY A 159 -2.81 7.66 0.90
CA GLY A 159 -2.89 6.40 0.17
C GLY A 159 -2.29 6.45 -1.24
N THR A 160 -1.30 7.31 -1.45
CA THR A 160 -0.64 7.47 -2.77
C THR A 160 0.24 6.28 -3.13
N ASN A 161 1.01 5.77 -2.18
CA ASN A 161 1.97 4.67 -2.41
C ASN A 161 1.38 3.30 -2.07
N THR A 162 0.23 3.27 -1.42
CA THR A 162 -0.46 2.06 -1.00
C THR A 162 -1.93 2.38 -0.79
N ASP A 163 -2.79 1.38 -0.97
CA ASP A 163 -4.15 1.49 -0.48
C ASP A 163 -4.14 1.50 1.07
N PRO A 164 -4.71 2.51 1.74
CA PRO A 164 -4.77 2.58 3.18
C PRO A 164 -5.90 1.71 3.78
N TYR A 165 -6.82 1.21 2.94
CA TYR A 165 -7.93 0.32 3.29
C TYR A 165 -7.72 -1.12 2.79
N GLN A 166 -6.48 -1.49 2.45
CA GLN A 166 -6.10 -2.86 2.12
C GLN A 166 -6.47 -3.87 3.23
N PRO A 167 -6.62 -5.17 2.94
CA PRO A 167 -7.14 -6.16 3.90
C PRO A 167 -6.48 -6.14 5.30
N ILE A 168 -5.17 -5.92 5.42
CA ILE A 168 -4.48 -5.77 6.72
C ILE A 168 -5.00 -4.63 7.60
N GLU A 169 -5.65 -3.60 7.04
CA GLU A 169 -6.28 -2.50 7.80
C GLU A 169 -7.40 -3.03 8.71
N ARG A 170 -7.99 -4.20 8.43
CA ARG A 170 -8.96 -4.85 9.34
C ARG A 170 -8.36 -5.17 10.71
N GLU A 171 -7.08 -5.53 10.72
CA GLU A 171 -6.32 -5.91 11.91
C GLU A 171 -5.63 -4.70 12.54
N TRP A 172 -4.92 -3.91 11.73
CA TRP A 172 -4.07 -2.82 12.21
C TRP A 172 -4.85 -1.54 12.51
N ARG A 173 -5.96 -1.29 11.80
CA ARG A 173 -6.89 -0.18 12.04
C ARG A 173 -6.20 1.19 12.14
N ILE A 174 -5.14 1.43 11.36
CA ILE A 174 -4.35 2.66 11.46
C ILE A 174 -5.10 3.78 10.74
N MET A 175 -5.58 3.51 9.52
CA MET A 175 -6.34 4.49 8.76
C MET A 175 -7.65 4.84 9.48
N ARG A 176 -8.31 3.87 10.12
CA ARG A 176 -9.57 4.07 10.87
C ARG A 176 -9.49 5.05 12.04
N GLN A 177 -8.30 5.46 12.45
CA GLN A 177 -8.13 6.43 13.53
C GLN A 177 -8.33 7.88 13.07
N HIS A 178 -8.12 8.21 11.80
CA HIS A 178 -8.12 9.61 11.36
C HIS A 178 -9.42 10.38 11.62
N PRO A 179 -10.65 9.80 11.67
CA PRO A 179 -11.85 10.57 12.01
C PRO A 179 -11.80 11.08 13.45
N VAL A 180 -11.28 10.26 14.38
CA VAL A 180 -11.11 10.62 15.79
C VAL A 180 -10.08 11.73 15.93
N TYR A 181 -8.90 11.56 15.33
CA TYR A 181 -7.85 12.57 15.37
C TYR A 181 -8.28 13.89 14.71
N ALA A 182 -9.02 13.82 13.58
CA ALA A 182 -9.56 15.00 12.93
C ALA A 182 -10.56 15.72 13.86
N TYR A 183 -11.45 14.99 14.53
CA TYR A 183 -12.35 15.58 15.51
C TYR A 183 -11.58 16.27 16.65
N GLU A 184 -10.64 15.56 17.27
CA GLU A 184 -9.86 16.07 18.41
C GLU A 184 -9.04 17.32 18.06
N LEU A 185 -8.43 17.35 16.87
CA LEU A 185 -7.66 18.49 16.38
C LEU A 185 -8.54 19.72 16.10
N LEU A 186 -9.75 19.51 15.61
CA LEU A 186 -10.63 20.59 15.16
C LEU A 186 -11.58 21.09 16.25
N ALA A 187 -11.94 20.26 17.24
CA ALA A 187 -12.88 20.60 18.31
C ALA A 187 -12.54 21.84 19.16
N PRO A 188 -11.25 22.12 19.47
CA PRO A 188 -10.85 23.33 20.17
C PRO A 188 -11.13 24.62 19.38
N ILE A 189 -11.26 24.54 18.05
CA ILE A 189 -11.45 25.71 17.18
C ILE A 189 -12.95 26.04 17.12
N ALA A 190 -13.38 27.05 17.88
CA ALA A 190 -14.80 27.42 18.03
C ALA A 190 -15.54 27.61 16.68
N TYR A 191 -14.87 28.20 15.69
CA TYR A 191 -15.42 28.43 14.36
C TYR A 191 -15.74 27.12 13.60
N LEU A 192 -15.00 26.04 13.83
CA LEU A 192 -15.15 24.78 13.11
C LEU A 192 -16.14 23.80 13.76
N ARG A 193 -16.59 24.09 14.99
CA ARG A 193 -17.52 23.23 15.73
C ARG A 193 -18.77 22.80 14.94
N PRO A 194 -19.44 23.69 14.18
CA PRO A 194 -20.62 23.30 13.40
C PRO A 194 -20.35 22.26 12.31
N ALA A 195 -19.09 22.05 11.91
CA ALA A 195 -18.71 21.14 10.83
C ALA A 195 -18.08 19.82 11.33
N LEU A 196 -17.87 19.64 12.64
CA LEU A 196 -17.11 18.51 13.20
C LEU A 196 -17.74 17.14 12.94
N ASP A 197 -19.05 17.11 12.75
CA ASP A 197 -19.77 15.88 12.43
C ASP A 197 -19.26 15.24 11.13
N ILE A 198 -18.82 16.05 10.17
CA ILE A 198 -18.30 15.57 8.88
C ILE A 198 -17.01 14.75 9.08
N PRO A 199 -15.87 15.34 9.50
CA PRO A 199 -14.63 14.58 9.63
C PRO A 199 -14.76 13.45 10.66
N TYR A 200 -15.65 13.58 11.65
CA TYR A 200 -15.82 12.53 12.65
C TYR A 200 -16.66 11.34 12.17
N CYS A 201 -17.67 11.58 11.33
CA CYS A 201 -18.67 10.56 10.98
C CYS A 201 -18.73 10.19 9.49
N HIS A 202 -17.92 10.78 8.60
CA HIS A 202 -17.95 10.48 7.15
C HIS A 202 -17.65 9.02 6.76
N HIS A 203 -17.07 8.22 7.66
CA HIS A 203 -16.86 6.79 7.45
C HIS A 203 -17.85 5.89 8.21
N GLU A 204 -18.89 6.47 8.80
CA GLU A 204 -20.04 5.70 9.27
C GLU A 204 -20.79 5.10 8.07
N ARG A 205 -21.42 3.95 8.29
CA ARG A 205 -22.17 3.22 7.25
C ARG A 205 -23.60 3.05 7.70
N TRP A 206 -24.55 3.10 6.77
CA TRP A 206 -25.99 3.06 7.07
C TRP A 206 -26.41 1.85 7.92
N ASP A 207 -25.75 0.71 7.75
CA ASP A 207 -25.96 -0.55 8.47
C ASP A 207 -25.25 -0.63 9.84
N GLY A 208 -24.42 0.36 10.18
CA GLY A 208 -23.60 0.44 11.39
C GLY A 208 -22.32 -0.37 11.35
N SER A 209 -21.88 -0.82 10.18
CA SER A 209 -20.56 -1.45 9.99
C SER A 209 -19.40 -0.43 9.93
N GLY A 210 -19.74 0.86 9.95
CA GLY A 210 -18.81 1.98 9.88
C GLY A 210 -18.07 2.25 11.18
N TYR A 211 -17.32 3.35 11.18
CA TYR A 211 -16.46 3.78 12.28
C TYR A 211 -16.39 5.32 12.31
N PRO A 212 -16.02 5.94 13.44
CA PRO A 212 -15.51 5.35 14.68
C PRO A 212 -16.57 4.97 15.72
N ARG A 213 -17.82 5.43 15.57
CA ARG A 213 -18.89 5.29 16.58
C ARG A 213 -19.85 4.15 16.30
N GLY A 214 -19.93 3.66 15.05
CA GLY A 214 -20.83 2.56 14.68
C GLY A 214 -22.29 2.99 14.64
N LEU A 215 -22.55 4.22 14.18
CA LEU A 215 -23.89 4.82 14.10
C LEU A 215 -24.70 4.17 12.98
N LYS A 216 -26.02 4.03 13.18
CA LYS A 216 -26.94 3.39 12.22
C LYS A 216 -28.00 4.35 11.72
N GLY A 217 -28.30 4.25 10.43
CA GLY A 217 -29.36 5.03 9.80
C GLY A 217 -29.27 6.54 10.10
N GLU A 218 -30.29 7.06 10.79
CA GLU A 218 -30.41 8.48 11.10
C GLU A 218 -29.58 8.95 12.31
N GLU A 219 -28.95 8.02 13.05
CA GLU A 219 -27.97 8.40 14.07
C GLU A 219 -26.73 9.08 13.43
N ILE A 220 -26.47 8.82 12.15
CA ILE A 220 -25.41 9.47 11.39
C ILE A 220 -25.87 10.90 11.01
N PRO A 221 -25.13 11.95 11.39
CA PRO A 221 -25.46 13.32 11.03
C PRO A 221 -25.67 13.49 9.52
N LEU A 222 -26.69 14.27 9.12
CA LEU A 222 -27.03 14.45 7.71
C LEU A 222 -25.85 14.94 6.86
N ALA A 223 -25.08 15.90 7.40
CA ALA A 223 -23.90 16.43 6.71
C ALA A 223 -22.84 15.34 6.44
N ALA A 224 -22.61 14.43 7.38
CA ALA A 224 -21.68 13.32 7.22
C ALA A 224 -22.20 12.29 6.20
N ARG A 225 -23.51 12.00 6.18
CA ARG A 225 -24.13 11.13 5.17
C ARG A 225 -23.98 11.68 3.76
N ILE A 226 -24.20 12.99 3.58
CA ILE A 226 -24.03 13.65 2.29
C ILE A 226 -22.55 13.61 1.87
N PHE A 227 -21.64 13.90 2.80
CA PHE A 227 -20.20 13.89 2.53
C PHE A 227 -19.70 12.48 2.14
N ALA A 228 -20.15 11.43 2.83
CA ALA A 228 -19.73 10.06 2.58
C ALA A 228 -20.07 9.52 1.16
N VAL A 229 -20.96 10.21 0.43
CA VAL A 229 -21.29 9.87 -0.96
C VAL A 229 -20.28 10.46 -1.95
N VAL A 230 -19.61 11.55 -1.58
CA VAL A 230 -18.68 12.29 -2.45
C VAL A 230 -17.21 12.10 -2.06
N ASP A 231 -16.93 11.42 -0.95
CA ASP A 231 -15.60 11.08 -0.44
C ASP A 231 -14.90 10.00 -1.28
#